data_AF-A0A818D6Y8-F1
#
_entry.id   AF-A0A818D6Y8-F1
#
_cell.length_a   1.000
_cell.length_b   1.000
_cell.length_c   1.000
_cell.angle_alpha   90.00
_cell.angle_beta   90.00
_cell.angle_gamma   90.00
#
_symmetry.space_group_name_H-M   'P 1'
#
loop_
_entity.id
_entity.type
_entity.pdbx_description
1 polymer ?
#
loop_
_entity_poly.entity_id
_entity_poly.type
_entity_poly.pdbx_seq_one_letter_code
_entity_poly.pdbx_strand_id
1 'polypeptide(L)'
;MTTSHSVRKSAASHHDTTSDDVIKTWLIYDDNGYLPIHKAAFQGHEATIKNILDDAQQRNELEEQLEARTERTEFTPLLLAVAVGRLEIIASLLKYPVNLNAVDTNGNGN
;
A
#
# COMPACT_ATOMS: atom_id res chain seq x y z
N MET A 1 -6.67 -19.55 -17.77
CA MET A 1 -5.26 -19.21 -18.06
C MET A 1 -5.23 -17.73 -18.35
N THR A 2 -4.46 -16.97 -17.54
CA THR A 2 -4.10 -15.54 -17.65
C THR A 2 -5.27 -14.55 -17.78
N THR A 3 -5.53 -13.68 -16.81
CA THR A 3 -4.62 -12.61 -16.41
C THR A 3 -4.62 -12.39 -14.90
N SER A 4 -3.45 -12.63 -14.30
CA SER A 4 -3.04 -12.00 -13.06
C SER A 4 -3.15 -10.47 -13.17
N HIS A 5 -3.48 -9.84 -12.04
CA HIS A 5 -2.90 -8.55 -11.63
C HIS A 5 -3.48 -7.22 -12.15
N SER A 6 -4.80 -7.06 -12.26
CA SER A 6 -5.36 -5.70 -12.41
C SER A 6 -6.72 -5.52 -11.74
N VAL A 7 -6.75 -5.64 -10.41
CA VAL A 7 -7.81 -4.98 -9.62
C VAL A 7 -7.42 -3.51 -9.45
N ARG A 8 -7.27 -2.79 -10.56
CA ARG A 8 -7.15 -1.33 -10.57
C ARG A 8 -8.57 -0.78 -10.40
N LYS A 9 -9.09 -0.80 -9.16
CA LYS A 9 -10.33 -0.10 -8.83
C LYS A 9 -9.97 1.40 -8.71
N SER A 10 -9.95 2.03 -9.87
CA SER A 10 -9.83 3.48 -10.05
C SER A 10 -11.03 4.13 -9.36
N ALA A 11 -10.80 4.90 -8.30
CA ALA A 11 -11.83 5.70 -7.65
C ALA A 11 -11.55 7.18 -7.91
N ALA A 12 -11.58 7.55 -9.19
CA ALA A 12 -11.65 8.96 -9.57
C ALA A 12 -13.00 9.51 -9.10
N SER A 13 -12.94 10.42 -8.13
CA SER A 13 -13.89 11.51 -7.85
C SER A 13 -15.39 11.17 -7.83
N HIS A 14 -15.95 11.28 -6.62
CA HIS A 14 -17.35 11.60 -6.33
C HIS A 14 -18.41 10.54 -6.70
N HIS A 15 -18.94 9.94 -5.63
CA HIS A 15 -20.35 9.56 -5.49
C HIS A 15 -20.86 8.43 -6.41
N ASP A 16 -20.53 7.18 -6.07
CA ASP A 16 -21.53 6.10 -5.98
C ASP A 16 -20.82 4.82 -5.50
N THR A 17 -21.01 4.46 -4.23
CA THR A 17 -20.69 3.12 -3.76
C THR A 17 -21.84 2.22 -4.19
N THR A 18 -21.78 1.74 -5.42
CA THR A 18 -22.58 0.60 -5.84
C THR A 18 -22.22 -0.58 -4.95
N SER A 19 -23.19 -0.97 -4.12
CA SER A 19 -23.32 -2.29 -3.54
C SER A 19 -22.99 -3.36 -4.57
N ASP A 20 -22.47 -4.49 -4.10
CA ASP A 20 -22.06 -5.67 -4.86
C ASP A 20 -20.57 -5.73 -5.25
N ASP A 21 -19.70 -5.80 -4.24
CA ASP A 21 -18.53 -6.69 -4.17
C ASP A 21 -17.83 -6.46 -2.83
N VAL A 22 -17.49 -7.52 -2.11
CA VAL A 22 -16.83 -7.54 -0.79
C VAL A 22 -15.83 -6.38 -0.65
N ILE A 23 -16.26 -5.28 -0.03
CA ILE A 23 -15.46 -4.05 0.00
C ILE A 23 -14.27 -4.34 0.91
N LYS A 24 -13.09 -4.55 0.32
CA LYS A 24 -11.83 -4.68 1.05
C LYS A 24 -11.57 -3.35 1.78
N THR A 25 -12.04 -3.22 3.01
CA THR A 25 -11.98 -2.00 3.83
C THR A 25 -10.57 -1.41 3.92
N TRP A 26 -9.55 -2.25 3.76
CA TRP A 26 -8.14 -1.88 3.82
C TRP A 26 -7.57 -1.34 2.49
N LEU A 27 -8.31 -1.38 1.37
CA LEU A 27 -7.97 -0.78 0.05
C LEU A 27 -8.68 0.56 -0.19
N ILE A 28 -9.18 1.20 0.87
CA ILE A 28 -9.86 2.49 0.74
C ILE A 28 -8.82 3.60 0.90
N TYR A 29 -8.68 4.43 -0.14
CA TYR A 29 -7.88 5.64 -0.09
C TYR A 29 -8.58 6.71 0.76
N ASP A 30 -7.81 7.49 1.51
CA ASP A 30 -8.30 8.72 2.11
C ASP A 30 -8.40 9.85 1.08
N ASP A 31 -8.90 11.03 1.49
CA ASP A 31 -9.02 12.22 0.62
C ASP A 31 -7.68 12.69 0.01
N ASN A 32 -6.55 12.21 0.54
CA ASN A 32 -5.21 12.52 0.06
C ASN A 32 -4.64 11.41 -0.85
N GLY A 33 -5.38 10.34 -1.12
CA GLY A 33 -4.91 9.21 -1.92
C GLY A 33 -3.99 8.25 -1.16
N TYR A 34 -4.09 8.18 0.17
CA TYR A 34 -3.33 7.25 1.02
C TYR A 34 -4.19 6.11 1.55
N LEU A 35 -3.67 4.89 1.44
CA LEU A 35 -4.20 3.73 2.17
C LEU A 35 -3.86 3.82 3.67
N PRO A 36 -4.56 3.05 4.53
CA PRO A 36 -4.23 2.93 5.95
C PRO A 36 -2.76 2.59 6.21
N ILE A 37 -2.16 1.69 5.41
CA ILE A 37 -0.75 1.31 5.52
C ILE A 37 0.20 2.47 5.16
N HIS A 38 -0.16 3.29 4.18
CA HIS A 38 0.61 4.48 3.80
C HIS A 38 0.59 5.53 4.91
N LYS A 39 -0.58 5.79 5.52
CA LYS A 39 -0.68 6.67 6.68
C LYS A 39 0.18 6.19 7.84
N ALA A 40 0.14 4.89 8.13
CA ALA A 40 0.95 4.31 9.19
C ALA A 40 2.46 4.46 8.89
N ALA A 41 2.87 4.30 7.62
CA ALA A 41 4.26 4.48 7.20
C ALA A 41 4.71 5.95 7.31
N PHE A 42 3.85 6.88 6.89
CA PHE A 42 4.10 8.32 6.98
C PHE A 42 4.21 8.80 8.44
N GLN A 43 3.29 8.36 9.30
CA GLN A 43 3.26 8.73 10.71
C GLN A 43 4.35 8.02 11.53
N GLY A 44 4.91 6.90 11.04
CA GLY A 44 5.89 6.10 11.77
C GLY A 44 5.25 5.15 12.80
N HIS A 45 4.00 4.75 12.59
CA HIS A 45 3.28 3.86 13.50
C HIS A 45 3.59 2.38 13.20
N GLU A 46 4.76 1.93 13.68
CA GLU A 46 5.26 0.57 13.46
C GLU A 46 4.27 -0.51 13.90
N ALA A 47 3.65 -0.35 15.08
CA ALA A 47 2.67 -1.30 15.60
C ALA A 47 1.45 -1.43 14.67
N THR A 48 0.99 -0.32 14.10
CA THR A 48 -0.13 -0.32 13.15
C THR A 48 0.24 -1.03 11.86
N ILE A 49 1.46 -0.84 11.34
CA ILE A 49 1.93 -1.56 10.16
C ILE A 49 1.99 -3.06 10.42
N LYS A 50 2.57 -3.49 11.54
CA LYS A 50 2.63 -4.92 11.88
C LYS A 50 1.23 -5.53 11.94
N ASN A 51 0.29 -4.88 12.63
CA ASN A 51 -1.07 -5.37 12.71
C ASN A 51 -1.73 -5.49 11.32
N ILE A 52 -1.56 -4.48 10.44
CA ILE A 52 -2.11 -4.51 9.08
C ILE A 52 -1.48 -5.65 8.26
N LEU A 53 -0.16 -5.84 8.35
CA LEU A 53 0.57 -6.87 7.61
C LEU A 53 0.27 -8.27 8.13
N ASP A 54 0.17 -8.46 9.44
CA ASP A 54 -0.19 -9.73 10.06
C ASP A 54 -1.63 -10.13 9.68
N ASP A 55 -2.56 -9.17 9.72
CA ASP A 55 -3.94 -9.36 9.26
C ASP A 55 -3.99 -9.68 7.75
N ALA A 56 -3.20 -8.99 6.94
CA ALA A 56 -3.11 -9.25 5.51
C ALA A 56 -2.48 -10.60 5.19
N GLN A 57 -1.49 -11.04 5.98
CA GLN A 57 -0.89 -12.36 5.87
C GLN A 57 -1.91 -13.46 6.15
N GLN A 58 -2.75 -13.29 7.18
CA GLN A 58 -3.84 -14.23 7.48
C GLN A 58 -4.87 -14.31 6.35
N ARG A 59 -5.10 -13.20 5.64
CA ARG A 59 -6.02 -13.14 4.49
C ARG A 59 -5.36 -13.48 3.15
N ASN A 60 -4.07 -13.80 3.13
CA ASN A 60 -3.29 -14.05 1.92
C ASN A 60 -3.27 -12.85 0.94
N GLU A 61 -3.26 -11.64 1.50
CA GLU A 61 -3.30 -10.33 0.82
C GLU A 61 -2.04 -9.51 1.11
N LEU A 62 -1.02 -10.13 1.72
CA LEU A 62 0.22 -9.47 2.15
C LEU A 62 0.93 -8.76 0.98
N GLU A 63 1.03 -9.41 -0.17
CA GLU A 63 1.64 -8.84 -1.38
C GLU A 63 0.90 -7.58 -1.85
N GLU A 64 -0.44 -7.61 -1.84
CA GLU A 64 -1.28 -6.48 -2.27
C GLU A 64 -1.12 -5.26 -1.33
N GLN A 65 -0.83 -5.48 -0.05
CA GLN A 65 -0.52 -4.41 0.91
C GLN A 65 0.89 -3.86 0.75
N LEU A 66 1.87 -4.74 0.54
CA LEU A 66 3.27 -4.38 0.38
C LEU A 66 3.54 -3.64 -0.94
N GLU A 67 2.83 -4.02 -1.99
CA GLU A 67 2.86 -3.37 -3.31
C GLU A 67 1.74 -2.33 -3.49
N ALA A 68 0.95 -2.04 -2.45
CA ALA A 68 -0.06 -0.99 -2.50
C ALA A 68 0.59 0.32 -2.94
N ARG A 69 -0.01 1.05 -3.86
CA ARG A 69 0.52 2.33 -4.34
C ARG A 69 -0.40 3.45 -3.89
N THR A 70 0.15 4.60 -3.52
CA THR A 70 -0.67 5.80 -3.29
C THR A 70 -1.34 6.21 -4.60
N GLU A 71 -2.55 6.78 -4.51
CA GLU A 71 -3.28 7.18 -5.71
C GLU A 71 -2.56 8.29 -6.49
N ARG A 72 -1.95 9.23 -5.75
CA ARG A 72 -1.40 10.47 -6.33
C ARG A 72 0.05 10.38 -6.77
N THR A 73 0.89 9.68 -6.00
CA THR A 73 2.34 9.59 -6.26
C THR A 73 2.77 8.19 -6.66
N GLU A 74 1.86 7.22 -6.62
CA GLU A 74 2.14 5.83 -6.90
C GLU A 74 3.26 5.23 -6.01
N PHE A 75 3.43 5.77 -4.80
CA PHE A 75 4.45 5.31 -3.87
C PHE A 75 4.00 4.06 -3.15
N THR A 76 4.91 3.11 -2.98
CA THR A 76 4.69 1.96 -2.09
C THR A 76 4.87 2.37 -0.63
N PRO A 77 4.35 1.61 0.35
CA PRO A 77 4.59 1.86 1.77
C PRO A 77 6.08 1.95 2.09
N LEU A 78 6.89 1.13 1.40
CA LEU A 78 8.34 1.15 1.54
C LEU A 78 8.96 2.45 1.00
N LEU A 79 8.61 2.85 -0.23
CA LEU A 79 9.09 4.11 -0.81
C LEU A 79 8.69 5.31 0.03
N LEU A 80 7.46 5.32 0.55
CA LEU A 80 6.98 6.38 1.43
C LEU A 80 7.76 6.42 2.75
N ALA A 81 8.02 5.26 3.36
CA ALA A 81 8.84 5.18 4.57
C ALA A 81 10.28 5.65 4.31
N VAL A 82 10.87 5.33 3.16
CA VAL A 82 12.19 5.80 2.73
C VAL A 82 12.20 7.31 2.50
N ALA A 83 11.22 7.85 1.76
CA ALA A 83 11.10 9.27 1.46
C ALA A 83 10.94 10.12 2.73
N VAL A 84 10.24 9.60 3.73
CA VAL A 84 10.07 10.27 5.04
C VAL A 84 11.27 10.02 5.97
N GLY A 85 12.09 9.00 5.71
CA GLY A 85 13.25 8.65 6.55
C GLY A 85 12.90 7.83 7.80
N ARG A 86 11.85 7.01 7.75
CA ARG A 86 11.39 6.18 8.88
C ARG A 86 12.09 4.83 8.90
N LEU A 87 13.29 4.80 9.46
CA LEU A 87 14.14 3.60 9.54
C LEU A 87 13.46 2.41 10.24
N GLU A 88 12.69 2.66 11.30
CA GLU A 88 11.98 1.62 12.05
C GLU A 88 10.91 0.92 11.21
N ILE A 89 10.21 1.69 10.37
CA ILE A 89 9.20 1.19 9.44
C ILE A 89 9.86 0.40 8.32
N ILE A 90 10.95 0.92 7.75
CA ILE A 90 11.73 0.22 6.72
C ILE A 90 12.20 -1.13 7.27
N ALA A 91 12.79 -1.14 8.48
CA ALA A 91 13.24 -2.36 9.13
C ALA A 91 12.10 -3.35 9.40
N SER A 92 10.89 -2.87 9.71
CA SER A 92 9.72 -3.74 9.88
C SER A 92 9.19 -4.30 8.56
N LEU A 93 9.09 -3.48 7.51
CA LEU A 93 8.66 -3.90 6.18
C LEU A 93 9.63 -4.91 5.56
N LEU A 94 10.93 -4.74 5.80
CA LEU A 94 11.99 -5.66 5.36
C LEU A 94 11.91 -7.06 5.97
N LYS A 95 11.16 -7.26 7.06
CA LYS A 95 10.92 -8.59 7.64
C LYS A 95 9.92 -9.42 6.84
N TYR A 96 9.15 -8.76 5.98
CA TYR A 96 8.17 -9.39 5.11
C TYR A 96 8.74 -9.52 3.69
N PRO A 97 8.18 -10.37 2.81
CA PRO A 97 8.61 -10.52 1.42
C PRO A 97 8.24 -9.29 0.58
N VAL A 98 8.85 -8.14 0.90
CA VAL A 98 8.62 -6.87 0.22
C VAL A 98 9.44 -6.80 -1.05
N ASN A 99 8.85 -6.23 -2.10
CA ASN A 99 9.57 -6.00 -3.35
C ASN A 99 10.46 -4.76 -3.21
N LEU A 100 11.76 -4.99 -2.99
CA LEU A 100 12.77 -3.92 -2.91
C LEU A 100 13.02 -3.23 -4.24
N ASN A 101 12.62 -3.86 -5.34
CA ASN A 101 12.72 -3.28 -6.68
C ASN A 101 11.51 -2.43 -7.03
N ALA A 102 10.63 -2.13 -6.07
CA ALA A 102 9.58 -1.14 -6.26
C ALA A 102 10.24 0.21 -6.58
N VAL A 103 10.36 0.49 -7.87
CA VAL A 103 10.94 1.73 -8.37
C VAL A 103 9.94 2.84 -8.12
N ASP A 104 10.44 3.91 -7.50
CA ASP A 104 9.77 5.19 -7.48
C ASP A 104 9.54 5.61 -8.94
N THR A 105 8.31 6.03 -9.27
CA THR A 105 7.93 6.56 -10.58
C THR A 105 8.75 7.78 -10.98
N ASN A 106 9.58 8.30 -10.08
CA ASN A 106 10.58 9.32 -10.39
C ASN A 106 11.80 8.84 -11.20
N GLY A 107 11.85 7.59 -11.65
CA GLY A 107 12.61 7.21 -12.85
C GLY A 107 14.08 7.65 -12.88
N ASN A 108 14.79 7.59 -11.75
CA ASN A 108 16.24 7.79 -11.76
C ASN A 108 16.98 6.46 -11.95
N GLY A 109 16.59 5.74 -13.00
CA GLY A 109 17.31 4.61 -13.56
C GLY A 109 17.61 4.91 -15.02
N ASN A 110 18.77 5.54 -15.26
CA ASN A 110 19.47 5.76 -16.53
C ASN A 110 18.66 6.05 -17.81
#